data_AF-A0A970M542-F1
#
_entry.id   AF-A0A970M542-F1
#
_cell.length_a   1.000
_cell.length_b   1.000
_cell.length_c   1.000
_cell.angle_alpha   90.00
_cell.angle_beta   90.00
_cell.angle_gamma   90.00
#
_symmetry.space_group_name_H-M   'P 1'
#
loop_
_entity.id
_entity.type
_entity.pdbx_description
1 polymer ?
#
loop_
_entity_poly.entity_id
_entity_poly.type
_entity_poly.pdbx_seq_one_letter_code
_entity_poly.pdbx_strand_id
1 'polypeptide(L)'
;MNELAQYLLENLFVDFQGEVTTDAVRAFLRHDESADSRALLQKIIEEKGIDELLEVLADLLTQEIGKVLDGPTIRGHLINYSEA
;
A
#
# COMPACT_ATOMS: atom_id res chain seq x y z
N MET A 1 -9.08 -13.40 22.10
CA MET A 1 -8.19 -13.40 20.92
C MET A 1 -8.94 -13.14 19.61
N ASN A 2 -10.12 -13.71 19.38
CA ASN A 2 -10.88 -13.43 18.15
C ASN A 2 -11.26 -11.94 18.03
N GLU A 3 -11.78 -11.34 19.10
CA GLU A 3 -12.11 -9.90 19.14
C GLU A 3 -10.87 -9.02 18.96
N LEU A 4 -9.74 -9.38 19.60
CA LEU A 4 -8.47 -8.69 19.40
C LEU A 4 -7.98 -8.79 17.95
N ALA A 5 -8.08 -9.97 17.34
CA ALA A 5 -7.68 -10.18 15.95
C ALA A 5 -8.52 -9.34 14.98
N GLN A 6 -9.83 -9.30 15.22
CA GLN A 6 -10.75 -8.45 14.44
C GLN A 6 -10.41 -6.97 14.60
N TYR A 7 -10.22 -6.52 15.84
CA TYR A 7 -9.83 -5.14 16.12
C TYR A 7 -8.52 -4.76 15.40
N LEU A 8 -7.50 -5.61 15.47
CA LEU A 8 -6.23 -5.34 14.79
C LEU A 8 -6.37 -5.31 13.26
N LEU A 9 -7.22 -6.18 12.69
CA LEU A 9 -7.49 -6.18 11.26
C LEU A 9 -8.20 -4.90 10.81
N GLU A 10 -9.20 -4.43 11.56
CA GLU A 10 -9.93 -3.18 11.29
C GLU A 10 -9.06 -1.93 11.42
N ASN A 11 -7.99 -2.01 12.22
CA ASN A 11 -7.05 -0.90 12.44
C ASN A 11 -5.74 -1.09 11.65
N LEU A 12 -5.69 -2.04 10.72
CA LEU A 12 -4.52 -2.24 9.87
C LEU A 12 -4.43 -1.10 8.85
N PHE A 13 -3.28 -0.43 8.86
CA PHE A 13 -2.94 0.61 7.88
C PHE A 13 -1.79 0.11 7.00
N VAL A 14 -1.96 0.24 5.67
CA VAL A 14 -0.93 -0.11 4.69
C VAL A 14 -0.35 1.17 4.15
N ASP A 15 0.97 1.25 4.12
CA ASP A 15 1.72 2.40 3.60
C ASP A 15 2.95 1.94 2.83
N PHE A 16 3.52 2.82 2.02
CA PHE A 16 4.77 2.58 1.31
C PHE A 16 5.96 2.76 2.24
N GLN A 17 6.89 1.80 2.20
CA GLN A 17 8.07 1.83 3.06
C GLN A 17 9.11 2.85 2.56
N GLY A 18 9.66 3.64 3.49
CA GLY A 18 10.78 4.54 3.22
C GLY A 18 10.35 5.84 2.53
N GLU A 19 11.32 6.56 1.97
CA GLU A 19 11.04 7.80 1.25
C GLU A 19 10.81 7.50 -0.24
N VAL A 20 9.54 7.40 -0.64
CA VAL A 20 9.18 7.38 -2.06
C VAL A 20 9.18 8.82 -2.56
N THR A 21 10.13 9.16 -3.44
CA THR A 21 10.27 10.52 -3.97
C THR A 21 9.70 10.65 -5.37
N THR A 22 9.18 11.83 -5.70
CA THR A 22 8.71 12.14 -7.06
C THR A 22 9.79 11.89 -8.10
N ASP A 23 11.05 12.21 -7.82
CA ASP A 23 12.16 12.01 -8.76
C ASP A 23 12.44 10.53 -9.02
N ALA A 24 12.40 9.68 -7.98
CA ALA A 24 12.55 8.24 -8.14
C ALA A 24 11.42 7.66 -9.01
N VAL A 25 10.16 7.99 -8.71
CA VAL A 25 9.00 7.51 -9.49
C VAL A 25 9.09 7.96 -10.95
N ARG A 26 9.43 9.24 -11.20
CA ARG A 26 9.63 9.76 -12.56
C ARG A 26 10.76 9.04 -13.30
N ALA A 27 11.85 8.69 -12.62
CA ALA A 27 12.96 7.95 -13.22
C ALA A 27 12.49 6.56 -13.71
N PHE A 28 11.74 5.82 -12.90
CA PHE A 28 11.17 4.54 -13.31
C PHE A 28 10.24 4.69 -14.53
N LEU A 29 9.33 5.66 -14.52
CA LEU A 29 8.38 5.86 -15.63
C LEU A 29 9.08 6.26 -16.94
N ARG A 30 10.19 7.00 -16.89
CA ARG A 30 10.96 7.38 -18.09
C ARG A 30 11.67 6.20 -18.76
N HIS A 31 11.92 5.11 -18.04
CA HIS A 31 12.53 3.91 -18.61
C HIS A 31 11.51 2.99 -19.28
N ASP A 32 10.21 3.28 -19.17
CA ASP A 32 9.12 2.50 -19.74
C ASP A 32 8.42 3.30 -20.86
N GLU A 33 8.51 2.78 -22.10
CA GLU A 33 7.95 3.42 -23.30
C GLU A 33 6.46 3.15 -23.52
N SER A 34 5.79 2.45 -22.59
CA SER A 34 4.36 2.15 -22.68
C SER A 34 3.50 3.42 -22.65
N ALA A 35 2.31 3.33 -23.25
CA ALA A 35 1.35 4.43 -23.23
C ALA A 35 0.90 4.76 -21.81
N ASP A 36 0.71 3.75 -20.96
CA ASP A 36 0.26 3.89 -19.58
C ASP A 36 1.32 4.59 -18.71
N SER A 37 2.60 4.23 -18.87
CA SER A 37 3.70 4.91 -18.18
C SER A 37 3.78 6.40 -18.53
N ARG A 38 3.66 6.74 -19.82
CA ARG A 38 3.63 8.14 -20.27
C ARG A 38 2.44 8.91 -19.71
N ALA A 39 1.27 8.29 -19.66
CA ALA A 39 0.07 8.91 -19.10
C ALA A 39 0.22 9.19 -17.60
N LEU A 40 0.73 8.23 -16.82
CA LEU A 40 0.98 8.43 -15.40
C LEU A 40 2.04 9.50 -15.14
N LEU A 41 3.13 9.50 -15.92
CA LEU A 41 4.18 10.51 -15.81
C LEU A 41 3.62 11.93 -16.06
N GLN A 42 2.76 12.08 -17.07
CA GLN A 42 2.11 13.35 -17.38
C GLN A 42 1.22 13.81 -16.21
N LYS A 43 0.42 12.91 -15.63
CA LYS A 43 -0.43 13.21 -14.47
C LYS A 43 0.40 13.68 -13.25
N ILE A 44 1.50 12.99 -12.93
CA ILE A 44 2.44 13.38 -11.85
C ILE A 44 3.07 14.77 -12.09
N ILE A 45 3.25 15.17 -13.35
CA ILE A 45 3.75 16.52 -13.68
C ILE A 45 2.66 17.56 -13.43
N GLU A 46 1.42 17.28 -13.85
CA GLU A 46 0.25 18.16 -13.65
C GLU A 46 -0.08 18.37 -12.18
N GLU A 47 -0.03 17.31 -11.38
CA GLU A 47 -0.27 17.29 -9.93
C GLU A 47 0.92 17.80 -9.12
N LYS A 48 2.07 18.04 -9.77
CA LYS A 48 3.32 18.54 -9.18
C LYS A 48 3.88 17.66 -8.05
N GLY A 49 3.55 16.38 -8.03
CA GLY A 49 3.95 15.49 -6.96
C GLY A 49 3.39 14.10 -7.13
N ILE A 50 3.59 13.27 -6.11
CA ILE A 50 3.09 11.89 -6.06
C ILE A 50 2.25 11.64 -4.81
N ASP A 51 1.95 12.67 -4.01
CA ASP A 51 1.31 12.49 -2.71
C ASP A 51 -0.08 11.86 -2.88
N GLU A 52 -0.93 12.43 -3.74
CA GLU A 52 -2.25 11.86 -4.07
C GLU A 52 -2.14 10.46 -4.70
N LEU A 53 -1.12 10.22 -5.53
CA LEU A 53 -0.88 8.89 -6.12
C LEU A 53 -0.64 7.85 -5.02
N LEU A 54 0.21 8.16 -4.04
CA LEU A 54 0.55 7.24 -2.95
C LEU A 54 -0.64 7.04 -2.01
N GLU A 55 -1.36 8.11 -1.65
CA GLU A 55 -2.57 8.02 -0.81
C GLU A 55 -3.62 7.12 -1.45
N VAL A 56 -3.97 7.38 -2.70
CA VAL A 56 -4.99 6.59 -3.43
C VAL A 56 -4.55 5.14 -3.57
N LEU A 57 -3.27 4.90 -3.89
CA LEU A 57 -2.78 3.54 -4.07
C LEU A 57 -2.75 2.78 -2.74
N ALA A 58 -2.36 3.42 -1.64
CA ALA A 58 -2.37 2.83 -0.30
C ALA A 58 -3.80 2.44 0.14
N ASP A 59 -4.77 3.31 -0.11
CA ASP A 59 -6.19 3.04 0.19
C ASP A 59 -6.73 1.85 -0.60
N LEU A 60 -6.44 1.79 -1.91
CA LEU A 60 -6.87 0.69 -2.77
C LEU A 60 -6.21 -0.63 -2.35
N LEU A 61 -4.91 -0.61 -2.06
CA LEU A 61 -4.18 -1.79 -1.60
C LEU A 61 -4.68 -2.28 -0.24
N THR A 62 -4.99 -1.38 0.70
CA THR A 62 -5.58 -1.72 2.00
C THR A 62 -6.89 -2.49 1.82
N GLN A 63 -7.75 -2.04 0.90
CA GLN A 63 -9.01 -2.72 0.59
C GLN A 63 -8.81 -4.11 -0.02
N GLU A 64 -7.86 -4.26 -0.95
CA GLU A 64 -7.55 -5.58 -1.54
C GLU A 64 -6.93 -6.54 -0.52
N ILE A 65 -6.02 -6.04 0.33
CA ILE A 65 -5.40 -6.82 1.40
C ILE A 65 -6.45 -7.29 2.41
N GLY A 66 -7.41 -6.42 2.78
CA GLY A 66 -8.52 -6.76 3.68
C GLY A 66 -9.45 -7.86 3.16
N LYS A 67 -9.44 -8.16 1.85
CA LYS A 67 -10.19 -9.31 1.29
C LYS A 67 -9.49 -10.64 1.53
N VAL A 68 -8.17 -10.61 1.74
CA VAL A 68 -7.33 -11.81 1.85
C VAL A 68 -6.91 -12.07 3.30
N LEU A 69 -6.67 -11.00 4.08
CA LEU A 69 -6.37 -11.12 5.51
C LEU A 69 -7.66 -11.27 6.32
N ASP A 70 -7.71 -12.32 7.15
CA ASP A 70 -8.86 -12.63 7.98
C ASP A 70 -8.49 -12.76 9.47
N GLY A 71 -9.51 -12.72 10.34
CA GLY A 71 -9.34 -12.87 11.79
C GLY A 71 -8.59 -14.15 12.21
N PRO A 72 -8.82 -15.33 11.60
CA PRO A 72 -8.03 -16.53 11.82
C PRO A 72 -6.54 -16.36 11.57
N THR A 73 -6.14 -15.70 10.48
CA THR A 73 -4.73 -15.44 10.15
C THR A 73 -4.07 -14.60 11.23
N ILE A 74 -4.68 -13.47 11.59
CA ILE A 74 -4.17 -12.58 12.64
C ILE A 74 -4.08 -13.32 13.99
N ARG A 75 -5.10 -14.10 14.35
CA ARG A 75 -5.09 -14.93 15.56
C ARG A 75 -3.93 -15.93 15.55
N GLY A 76 -3.65 -16.59 14.43
CA GLY A 76 -2.52 -17.51 14.28
C GLY A 76 -1.19 -16.82 14.55
N HIS A 77 -0.98 -15.63 14.00
CA HIS A 77 0.22 -14.83 14.26
C HIS A 77 0.37 -14.43 15.74
N LEU A 78 -0.73 -14.06 16.40
CA LEU A 78 -0.72 -13.73 17.83
C LEU A 78 -0.31 -14.93 18.70
N ILE A 79 -0.73 -16.15 18.35
CA ILE A 79 -0.32 -17.37 19.04
C ILE A 79 1.18 -17.60 18.84
N ASN A 80 1.65 -17.57 17.59
CA ASN A 80 3.06 -17.76 17.28
C ASN A 80 3.96 -16.76 18.01
N TYR A 81 3.54 -15.49 18.11
CA TYR A 81 4.25 -14.47 18.88
C TYR A 81 4.30 -14.78 20.37
N SER A 82 3.23 -15.33 20.96
CA SER A 82 3.18 -15.69 22.37
C SER A 82 4.03 -16.92 22.74
N GLU A 83 4.38 -17.74 21.74
CA GLU A 83 5.17 -18.96 21.90
C GLU A 83 6.67 -18.77 21.57
N ALA A 84 7.03 -17.63 20.97
CA ALA A 84 8.40 -17.24 20.63
C ALA A 84 9.13 -16.61 21.83
#